data_AF-A0A662TDT6-F1
#
_entry.id   AF-A0A662TDT6-F1
#
_cell.length_a   1.000
_cell.length_b   1.000
_cell.length_c   1.000
_cell.angle_alpha   90.00
_cell.angle_beta   90.00
_cell.angle_gamma   90.00
#
_symmetry.space_group_name_H-M   'P 1'
#
loop_
_entity.id
_entity.type
_entity.pdbx_description
1 polymer ?
#
loop_
_entity_poly.entity_id
_entity_poly.type
_entity_poly.pdbx_seq_one_letter_code
_entity_poly.pdbx_strand_id
1 'polypeptide(L)'
;MPKEFNLKIDEMPIVLSSRVHQATFRIFRGDEKPLREGVAEIYVGGSLTSTYDLKEENMFTERLPETDILVKVRFRGRSVGEKVIYLGEPMKEISIITSIYPFEMRIYDSAGKPVKGAIVTVSDKLGKLVEAVSNDEGVLTTIIPVGKYNFTVSAGNQTYSYMLEVKKNMVFNFLFPSKQPMSFELIIAVAAIDLVISGLTISKLSGSLRRTVRRRRRRRIPRV
;
A
#
# COMPACT_ATOMS: atom_id res chain seq x y z
N MET A 1 19.87 34.45 13.19
CA MET A 1 21.17 34.91 12.67
C MET A 1 21.48 34.14 11.39
N PRO A 2 21.52 34.80 10.22
CA PRO A 2 22.03 34.18 9.01
C PRO A 2 23.49 33.76 9.21
N LYS A 3 23.92 32.67 8.57
CA LYS A 3 25.34 32.33 8.48
C LYS A 3 25.89 32.92 7.20
N GLU A 4 26.95 33.70 7.34
CA GLU A 4 27.69 34.27 6.22
C GLU A 4 28.88 33.37 5.91
N PHE A 5 29.08 33.04 4.64
CA PHE A 5 30.26 32.31 4.17
C PHE A 5 30.98 33.18 3.16
N ASN A 6 32.27 33.40 3.38
CA ASN A 6 33.14 34.11 2.45
C ASN A 6 33.76 33.11 1.49
N LEU A 7 33.29 33.10 0.23
CA LEU A 7 33.95 32.39 -0.87
C LEU A 7 34.76 33.40 -1.68
N LYS A 8 36.03 33.09 -1.97
CA LYS A 8 36.89 33.88 -2.86
C LYS A 8 36.90 33.26 -4.25
N ILE A 9 36.33 33.96 -5.24
CA ILE A 9 36.55 33.76 -6.67
C ILE A 9 36.96 35.12 -7.23
N ASP A 10 38.14 35.22 -7.85
CA ASP A 10 38.67 36.45 -8.48
C ASP A 10 38.58 37.72 -7.61
N GLU A 11 38.99 37.61 -6.34
CA GLU A 11 39.06 38.71 -5.36
C GLU A 11 37.73 39.42 -5.01
N MET A 12 36.60 39.01 -5.60
CA MET A 12 35.27 39.53 -5.25
C MET A 12 34.64 38.73 -4.11
N PRO A 13 34.33 39.34 -2.96
CA PRO A 13 33.62 38.64 -1.89
C PRO A 13 32.15 38.41 -2.31
N ILE A 14 31.76 37.14 -2.43
CA ILE A 14 30.35 36.76 -2.56
C ILE A 14 29.82 36.46 -1.17
N VAL A 15 28.82 37.24 -0.72
CA VAL A 15 28.11 37.00 0.54
C VAL A 15 26.87 36.14 0.26
N LEU A 16 26.88 34.90 0.74
CA LEU A 16 25.68 34.06 0.76
C LEU A 16 25.01 34.21 2.12
N SER A 17 23.87 34.90 2.16
CA SER A 17 23.03 34.98 3.36
C SER A 17 21.91 33.94 3.25
N SER A 18 22.00 32.89 4.07
CA SER A 18 20.92 31.92 4.21
C SER A 18 20.24 32.11 5.57
N ARG A 19 18.94 32.43 5.53
CA ARG A 19 18.07 32.35 6.69
C ARG A 19 17.67 30.90 6.87
N VAL A 20 17.66 30.45 8.13
CA VAL A 20 17.34 29.08 8.49
C VAL A 20 16.31 29.10 9.61
N HIS A 21 15.25 28.33 9.44
CA HIS A 21 14.11 28.26 10.35
C HIS A 21 13.90 26.83 10.82
N GLN A 22 13.26 26.67 11.97
CA GLN A 22 12.86 25.35 12.46
C GLN A 22 11.52 24.94 11.83
N ALA A 23 11.41 23.69 11.41
CA ALA A 23 10.19 23.10 10.89
C ALA A 23 9.94 21.76 11.58
N THR A 24 8.77 21.61 12.22
CA THR A 24 8.34 20.36 12.85
C THR A 24 7.24 19.72 12.03
N PHE A 25 7.47 18.49 11.59
CA PHE A 25 6.57 17.73 10.72
C PHE A 25 5.88 16.61 11.49
N ARG A 26 4.65 16.29 11.12
CA ARG A 26 3.89 15.15 11.64
C ARG A 26 3.23 14.39 10.49
N ILE A 27 3.46 13.08 10.42
CA ILE A 27 2.92 12.25 9.34
C ILE A 27 1.69 11.48 9.83
N PHE A 28 0.60 11.61 9.08
CA PHE A 28 -0.69 10.99 9.37
C PHE A 28 -1.14 10.09 8.23
N ARG A 29 -1.91 9.07 8.57
CA ARG A 29 -2.78 8.34 7.66
C ARG A 29 -3.94 9.22 7.22
N GLY A 30 -4.67 8.78 6.20
CA GLY A 30 -5.85 9.49 5.71
C GLY A 30 -7.01 9.53 6.71
N ASP A 31 -6.98 8.70 7.75
CA ASP A 31 -7.92 8.71 8.88
C ASP A 31 -7.40 9.51 10.10
N GLU A 32 -6.44 10.42 9.87
CA GLU A 32 -5.84 11.33 10.86
C GLU A 32 -5.09 10.65 12.01
N LYS A 33 -4.94 9.32 11.99
CA LYS A 33 -4.07 8.62 12.93
C LYS A 33 -2.61 8.71 12.51
N PRO A 34 -1.65 8.72 13.44
CA PRO A 34 -0.22 8.66 13.13
C PRO A 34 0.11 7.52 12.16
N LEU A 35 0.89 7.82 11.11
CA LEU A 35 1.48 6.78 10.28
C LEU A 35 2.77 6.28 10.95
N ARG A 36 2.78 4.98 11.30
CA ARG A 36 3.87 4.31 12.05
C ARG A 36 4.67 3.32 11.20
N GLU A 37 4.68 3.54 9.88
CA GLU A 37 5.34 2.66 8.93
C GLU A 37 5.64 3.44 7.64
N GLY A 38 6.80 3.18 7.04
CA GLY A 38 7.25 3.84 5.82
C GLY A 38 8.36 4.85 6.10
N VAL A 39 8.64 5.68 5.10
CA VAL A 39 9.76 6.61 5.09
C VAL A 39 9.27 7.99 4.70
N ALA A 40 9.66 9.02 5.45
CA ALA A 40 9.52 10.41 5.02
C ALA A 40 10.86 10.93 4.49
N GLU A 41 10.82 11.61 3.34
CA GLU A 41 11.96 12.17 2.62
C GLU A 41 11.78 13.69 2.51
N ILE A 42 12.76 14.47 2.94
CA ILE A 42 12.77 15.93 2.81
C ILE A 42 13.69 16.32 1.66
N TYR A 43 13.18 17.15 0.75
CA TYR A 43 13.89 17.71 -0.37
C TYR A 43 13.96 19.22 -0.29
N VAL A 44 15.13 19.78 -0.56
CA VAL A 44 15.40 21.22 -0.62
C VAL A 44 16.07 21.52 -1.95
N GLY A 45 15.48 22.42 -2.74
CA GLY A 45 15.99 22.72 -4.09
C GLY A 45 16.10 21.48 -4.99
N GLY A 46 15.21 20.50 -4.81
CA GLY A 46 15.20 19.22 -5.55
C GLY A 46 16.17 18.16 -5.04
N SER A 47 17.07 18.48 -4.10
CA SER A 47 18.01 17.52 -3.52
C SER A 47 17.45 16.90 -2.25
N LEU A 48 17.57 15.57 -2.10
CA LEU A 48 17.22 14.87 -0.86
C LEU A 48 18.19 15.30 0.25
N THR A 49 17.68 15.87 1.33
CA THR A 49 18.48 16.32 2.47
C THR A 49 18.36 15.42 3.68
N SER A 50 17.17 14.85 3.92
CA SER A 50 16.89 14.06 5.13
C SER A 50 15.91 12.92 4.86
N THR A 51 16.04 11.86 5.63
CA THR A 51 15.19 10.66 5.56
C THR A 51 14.86 10.18 6.97
N TYR A 52 13.58 9.88 7.24
CA TYR A 52 13.09 9.39 8.54
C TYR A 52 12.34 8.08 8.38
N ASP A 53 12.64 7.11 9.24
CA ASP A 53 11.83 5.89 9.39
C ASP A 53 10.64 6.19 10.31
N LEU A 54 9.43 6.13 9.74
CA LEU A 54 8.19 6.45 10.45
C LEU A 54 7.80 5.41 11.50
N LYS A 55 8.45 4.26 11.50
CA LYS A 55 8.29 3.25 12.55
C LYS A 55 8.88 3.72 13.87
N GLU A 56 10.05 4.34 13.82
CA GLU A 56 10.77 4.83 14.99
C GLU A 56 10.21 6.19 15.44
N GLU A 57 9.98 7.10 14.48
CA GLU A 57 9.52 8.45 14.78
C GLU A 57 8.61 9.00 13.66
N ASN A 58 7.37 9.37 14.01
CA ASN A 58 6.40 9.95 13.07
C ASN A 58 6.29 11.49 13.16
N MET A 59 7.09 12.10 14.05
CA MET A 59 7.17 13.54 14.28
C MET A 59 8.63 13.96 14.40
N PHE A 60 9.14 14.78 13.50
CA PHE A 60 10.55 15.18 13.49
C PHE A 60 10.69 16.68 13.28
N THR A 61 11.78 17.26 13.79
CA THR A 61 12.07 18.69 13.70
C THR A 61 13.40 18.93 13.01
N GLU A 62 13.40 19.81 12.01
CA GLU A 62 14.58 20.14 11.22
C GLU A 62 14.87 21.63 11.19
N ARG A 63 16.13 21.98 10.97
CA ARG A 63 16.55 23.36 10.72
C ARG A 63 16.88 23.52 9.24
N LEU A 64 15.93 24.06 8.49
CA LEU A 64 15.96 24.12 7.03
C LEU A 64 16.12 25.57 6.56
N PRO A 65 16.69 25.80 5.36
CA PRO A 65 16.80 27.13 4.79
C PRO A 65 15.43 27.72 4.45
N GLU A 66 15.36 29.05 4.40
CA GLU A 66 14.21 29.80 3.92
C GLU A 66 14.03 29.59 2.42
N THR A 67 13.20 28.63 2.05
CA THR A 67 12.93 28.21 0.66
C THR A 67 11.72 27.27 0.61
N ASP A 68 11.38 26.82 -0.58
CA ASP A 68 10.41 25.74 -0.77
C ASP A 68 11.00 24.40 -0.36
N ILE A 69 10.29 23.72 0.54
CA ILE A 69 10.61 22.40 1.05
C ILE A 69 9.58 21.43 0.52
N LEU A 70 10.05 20.32 -0.05
CA LEU A 70 9.21 19.23 -0.50
C LEU A 70 9.35 18.02 0.41
N VAL A 71 8.26 17.58 1.01
CA VAL A 71 8.22 16.36 1.81
C VAL A 71 7.47 15.28 1.05
N LYS A 72 8.13 14.13 0.84
CA LYS A 72 7.53 12.94 0.24
C LYS A 72 7.42 11.83 1.28
N VAL A 73 6.32 11.09 1.23
CA VAL A 73 6.13 9.91 2.08
C VAL A 73 6.03 8.68 1.21
N ARG A 74 6.82 7.66 1.55
CA ARG A 74 6.81 6.36 0.90
C ARG A 74 6.40 5.26 1.86
N PHE A 75 5.55 4.36 1.39
CA PHE A 75 5.09 3.20 2.14
C PHE A 75 5.32 1.94 1.31
N ARG A 76 6.19 1.05 1.80
CA ARG A 76 6.56 -0.20 1.09
C ARG A 76 6.90 0.04 -0.38
N GLY A 77 7.71 1.07 -0.65
CA GLY A 77 8.15 1.46 -1.99
C GLY A 77 7.13 2.27 -2.83
N ARG A 78 5.94 2.58 -2.31
CA ARG A 78 4.91 3.38 -3.01
C ARG A 78 4.91 4.81 -2.49
N SER A 79 4.79 5.79 -3.39
CA SER A 79 4.51 7.18 -2.98
C SER A 79 3.06 7.27 -2.51
N VAL A 80 2.87 7.82 -1.30
CA VAL A 80 1.56 7.87 -0.62
C VAL A 80 1.22 9.26 -0.08
N GLY A 81 2.13 10.21 -0.24
CA GLY A 81 1.93 11.58 0.22
C GLY A 81 3.04 12.48 -0.29
N GLU A 82 2.67 13.71 -0.61
CA GLU A 82 3.58 14.75 -1.07
C GLU A 82 3.04 16.10 -0.58
N LYS A 83 3.91 16.94 -0.04
CA LYS A 83 3.57 18.29 0.39
C LYS A 83 4.71 19.25 0.12
N VAL A 84 4.41 20.34 -0.57
CA VAL A 84 5.31 21.49 -0.74
C VAL A 84 4.92 22.55 0.29
N ILE A 85 5.91 23.12 0.98
CA ILE A 85 5.72 24.25 1.89
C ILE A 85 6.78 25.31 1.59
N TYR A 86 6.45 26.58 1.74
CA TYR A 86 7.45 27.64 1.80
C TYR A 86 7.81 27.92 3.26
N LEU A 87 9.08 27.78 3.62
CA LEU A 87 9.55 27.98 5.00
C LEU A 87 10.05 29.42 5.22
N GLY A 88 9.13 30.40 5.29
CA GLY A 88 9.47 31.81 5.52
C GLY A 88 9.84 32.16 6.97
N GLU A 89 9.40 31.33 7.91
CA GLU A 89 9.52 31.54 9.36
C GLU A 89 9.47 30.20 10.10
N PRO A 90 9.76 30.13 11.41
CA PRO A 90 9.67 28.89 12.17
C PRO A 90 8.26 28.32 12.19
N MET A 91 8.10 27.05 11.79
CA MET A 91 6.82 26.34 11.73
C MET A 91 6.80 25.17 12.71
N LYS A 92 5.92 25.24 13.72
CA LYS A 92 5.87 24.25 14.81
C LYS A 92 4.98 23.03 14.54
N GLU A 93 4.12 23.09 13.52
CA GLU A 93 3.24 21.97 13.21
C GLU A 93 2.88 21.95 11.72
N ILE A 94 3.56 21.08 10.97
CA ILE A 94 3.29 20.81 9.57
C ILE A 94 2.74 19.39 9.46
N SER A 95 1.42 19.28 9.36
CA SER A 95 0.75 18.00 9.15
C SER A 95 0.84 17.57 7.69
N ILE A 96 1.24 16.32 7.47
CA ILE A 96 1.27 15.66 6.16
C ILE A 96 0.32 14.47 6.23
N ILE A 97 -0.79 14.57 5.51
CA ILE A 97 -1.81 13.52 5.43
C ILE A 97 -1.51 12.65 4.21
N THR A 98 -1.34 11.35 4.45
CA THR A 98 -1.09 10.36 3.39
C THR A 98 -2.38 9.73 2.91
N SER A 99 -2.36 9.16 1.71
CA SER A 99 -3.47 8.39 1.14
C SER A 99 -3.49 6.95 1.65
N ILE A 100 -3.13 6.69 2.91
CA ILE A 100 -3.15 5.36 3.52
C ILE A 100 -4.35 5.24 4.45
N TYR A 101 -5.12 4.16 4.32
CA TYR A 101 -6.30 3.93 5.14
C TYR A 101 -6.32 2.51 5.72
N PRO A 102 -6.96 2.32 6.88
CA PRO A 102 -7.35 1.01 7.38
C PRO A 102 -8.16 0.22 6.36
N PHE A 103 -7.80 -1.04 6.20
CA PHE A 103 -8.52 -2.03 5.42
C PHE A 103 -8.78 -3.25 6.29
N GLU A 104 -10.03 -3.69 6.33
CA GLU A 104 -10.47 -4.89 7.01
C GLU A 104 -11.10 -5.83 5.99
N MET A 105 -10.75 -7.11 6.05
CA MET A 105 -11.44 -8.15 5.31
C MET A 105 -11.99 -9.19 6.25
N ARG A 106 -13.27 -9.51 6.07
CA ARG A 106 -13.98 -10.57 6.79
C ARG A 106 -14.28 -11.70 5.83
N ILE A 107 -13.89 -12.91 6.19
CA ILE A 107 -13.94 -14.08 5.33
C ILE A 107 -14.88 -15.09 5.96
N TYR A 108 -15.95 -15.42 5.26
CA TYR A 108 -16.98 -16.38 5.68
C TYR A 108 -17.08 -17.52 4.69
N ASP A 109 -17.42 -18.73 5.15
CA ASP A 109 -17.77 -19.83 4.27
C ASP A 109 -19.22 -19.71 3.75
N SER A 110 -19.65 -20.62 2.88
CA SER A 110 -21.02 -20.64 2.36
C SER A 110 -22.12 -20.84 3.42
N ALA A 111 -21.77 -21.27 4.63
CA ALA A 111 -22.68 -21.39 5.77
C ALA A 111 -22.66 -20.14 6.67
N GLY A 112 -21.93 -19.09 6.27
CA GLY A 112 -21.77 -17.86 7.04
C GLY A 112 -20.80 -17.98 8.22
N LYS A 113 -20.05 -19.09 8.32
CA LYS A 113 -19.07 -19.29 9.41
C LYS A 113 -17.74 -18.63 9.06
N PRO A 114 -17.04 -18.03 10.03
CA PRO A 114 -15.75 -17.41 9.79
C PRO A 114 -14.70 -18.43 9.32
N VAL A 115 -13.88 -18.03 8.34
CA VAL A 115 -12.79 -18.86 7.81
C VAL A 115 -11.48 -18.44 8.45
N LYS A 116 -11.02 -19.22 9.44
CA LYS A 116 -9.70 -19.07 10.06
C LYS A 116 -8.57 -19.53 9.14
N GLY A 117 -7.44 -18.84 9.19
CA GLY A 117 -6.22 -19.28 8.52
C GLY A 117 -6.19 -19.05 7.01
N ALA A 118 -7.12 -18.25 6.47
CA ALA A 118 -7.10 -17.86 5.07
C ALA A 118 -5.95 -16.89 4.81
N ILE A 119 -5.10 -17.20 3.83
CA ILE A 119 -3.98 -16.37 3.42
C ILE A 119 -4.47 -15.36 2.38
N VAL A 120 -4.31 -14.08 2.67
CA VAL A 120 -4.67 -12.98 1.76
C VAL A 120 -3.42 -12.26 1.33
N THR A 121 -3.19 -12.22 0.02
CA THR A 121 -2.12 -11.46 -0.62
C THR A 121 -2.72 -10.28 -1.38
N VAL A 122 -2.18 -9.09 -1.16
CA VAL A 122 -2.53 -7.88 -1.91
C VAL A 122 -1.34 -7.47 -2.75
N SER A 123 -1.54 -7.25 -4.05
CA SER A 123 -0.49 -6.84 -4.97
C SER A 123 -0.96 -5.80 -5.98
N ASP A 124 -0.01 -5.04 -6.51
CA ASP A 124 -0.21 -4.16 -7.66
C ASP A 124 0.94 -4.34 -8.66
N LYS A 125 1.09 -3.40 -9.60
CA LYS A 125 2.18 -3.39 -10.60
C LYS A 125 3.59 -3.36 -10.01
N LEU A 126 3.76 -2.92 -8.77
CA LEU A 126 5.04 -2.88 -8.05
C LEU A 126 5.29 -4.17 -7.25
N GLY A 127 4.37 -5.14 -7.35
CA GLY A 127 4.47 -6.44 -6.69
C GLY A 127 3.63 -6.51 -5.41
N LYS A 128 4.02 -7.42 -4.53
CA LYS A 128 3.31 -7.73 -3.29
C LYS A 128 3.38 -6.57 -2.30
N LEU A 129 2.24 -6.19 -1.75
CA LEU A 129 2.10 -5.14 -0.74
C LEU A 129 1.82 -5.72 0.65
N VAL A 130 0.94 -6.72 0.73
CA VAL A 130 0.49 -7.33 1.99
C VAL A 130 0.46 -8.85 1.82
N GLU A 131 0.82 -9.55 2.90
CA GLU A 131 0.38 -10.93 3.18
C GLU A 131 -0.15 -10.96 4.60
N ALA A 132 -1.38 -11.41 4.76
CA ALA A 132 -2.02 -11.52 6.05
C ALA A 132 -2.75 -12.85 6.14
N VAL A 133 -2.94 -13.32 7.36
CA VAL A 133 -3.69 -14.54 7.66
C VAL A 133 -4.91 -14.14 8.48
N SER A 134 -6.09 -14.63 8.12
CA SER A 134 -7.29 -14.38 8.91
C SER A 134 -7.23 -15.06 10.28
N ASN A 135 -7.71 -14.36 11.30
CA ASN A 135 -7.79 -14.86 12.67
C ASN A 135 -8.96 -15.85 12.85
N ASP A 136 -9.23 -16.23 14.09
CA ASP A 136 -10.28 -17.20 14.48
C ASP A 136 -11.70 -16.70 14.15
N GLU A 137 -11.87 -15.38 14.01
CA GLU A 137 -13.11 -14.73 13.60
C GLU A 137 -13.19 -14.52 12.07
N GLY A 138 -12.23 -15.06 11.31
CA GLY A 138 -12.17 -14.89 9.87
C GLY A 138 -11.82 -13.46 9.43
N VAL A 139 -11.27 -12.65 10.35
CA VAL A 139 -10.95 -11.25 10.13
C VAL A 139 -9.45 -11.08 9.92
N LEU A 140 -9.08 -10.22 8.97
CA LEU A 140 -7.75 -9.62 8.89
C LEU A 140 -7.87 -8.10 8.79
N THR A 141 -6.93 -7.41 9.42
CA THR A 141 -6.83 -5.95 9.36
C THR A 141 -5.43 -5.55 8.90
N THR A 142 -5.35 -4.50 8.11
CA THR A 142 -4.09 -3.92 7.65
C THR A 142 -4.30 -2.46 7.25
N ILE A 143 -3.25 -1.81 6.75
CA ILE A 143 -3.32 -0.49 6.13
C ILE A 143 -2.88 -0.60 4.69
N ILE A 144 -3.62 0.04 3.79
CA ILE A 144 -3.39 -0.02 2.35
C ILE A 144 -3.49 1.40 1.80
N PRO A 145 -2.59 1.82 0.90
CA PRO A 145 -2.77 3.07 0.17
C PRO A 145 -4.03 3.05 -0.70
N VAL A 146 -4.54 4.23 -1.04
CA VAL A 146 -5.56 4.36 -2.07
C VAL A 146 -5.02 3.84 -3.39
N GLY A 147 -5.78 2.98 -4.06
CA GLY A 147 -5.34 2.38 -5.32
C GLY A 147 -6.15 1.16 -5.72
N LYS A 148 -5.82 0.62 -6.90
CA LYS A 148 -6.39 -0.61 -7.44
C LYS A 148 -5.41 -1.74 -7.22
N TYR A 149 -5.87 -2.82 -6.59
CA TYR A 149 -5.04 -3.97 -6.22
C TYR A 149 -5.66 -5.27 -6.68
N ASN A 150 -4.81 -6.25 -6.97
CA ASN A 150 -5.20 -7.63 -7.09
C ASN A 150 -5.12 -8.29 -5.70
N PHE A 151 -6.27 -8.73 -5.22
CA PHE A 151 -6.40 -9.51 -3.99
C PHE A 151 -6.42 -10.98 -4.35
N THR A 152 -5.63 -11.78 -3.65
CA THR A 152 -5.64 -13.23 -3.77
C THR A 152 -5.93 -13.83 -2.39
N VAL A 153 -7.03 -14.56 -2.26
CA VAL A 153 -7.48 -15.20 -1.02
C VAL A 153 -7.34 -16.70 -1.19
N SER A 154 -6.56 -17.35 -0.32
CA SER A 154 -6.34 -18.80 -0.32
C SER A 154 -6.77 -19.41 1.01
N ALA A 155 -7.67 -20.39 0.98
CA ALA A 155 -8.03 -21.18 2.15
C ALA A 155 -8.14 -22.67 1.75
N GLY A 156 -7.46 -23.54 2.48
CA GLY A 156 -7.31 -24.95 2.09
C GLY A 156 -6.71 -25.09 0.68
N ASN A 157 -7.40 -25.80 -0.21
CA ASN A 157 -6.95 -26.07 -1.59
C ASN A 157 -7.59 -25.15 -2.64
N GLN A 158 -8.14 -24.02 -2.23
CA GLN A 158 -8.86 -23.09 -3.10
C GLN A 158 -8.24 -21.69 -3.01
N THR A 159 -8.09 -21.07 -4.16
CA THR A 159 -7.53 -19.73 -4.32
C THR A 159 -8.42 -18.91 -5.25
N TYR A 160 -8.76 -17.70 -4.84
CA TYR A 160 -9.58 -16.76 -5.61
C TYR A 160 -8.81 -15.45 -5.79
N SER A 161 -8.92 -14.86 -6.97
CA SER A 161 -8.30 -13.56 -7.28
C SER A 161 -9.30 -12.57 -7.84
N TYR A 162 -9.22 -11.33 -7.40
CA TYR A 162 -10.10 -10.24 -7.84
C TYR A 162 -9.43 -8.89 -7.71
N MET A 163 -9.88 -7.94 -8.54
CA MET A 163 -9.44 -6.55 -8.43
C MET A 163 -10.36 -5.79 -7.51
N LEU A 164 -9.78 -5.00 -6.61
CA LEU A 164 -10.51 -4.14 -5.70
C LEU A 164 -9.83 -2.77 -5.64
N GLU A 165 -10.65 -1.72 -5.72
CA GLU A 165 -10.21 -0.34 -5.54
C GLU A 165 -10.40 0.06 -4.08
N VAL A 166 -9.30 0.32 -3.38
CA VAL A 166 -9.31 0.88 -2.02
C VAL A 166 -9.33 2.40 -2.14
N LYS A 167 -10.35 3.07 -1.59
CA LYS A 167 -10.52 4.53 -1.70
C LYS A 167 -10.39 5.27 -0.36
N LYS A 168 -10.74 4.60 0.74
CA LYS A 168 -10.77 5.13 2.11
C LYS A 168 -10.80 3.95 3.08
N ASN A 169 -11.12 4.20 4.35
CA ASN A 169 -11.47 3.16 5.32
C ASN A 169 -12.47 2.18 4.70
N MET A 170 -12.11 0.90 4.62
CA MET A 170 -12.93 -0.08 3.95
C MET A 170 -12.98 -1.39 4.71
N VAL A 171 -14.21 -1.88 4.91
CA VAL A 171 -14.47 -3.25 5.38
C VAL A 171 -15.00 -4.03 4.18
N PHE A 172 -14.35 -5.14 3.86
CA PHE A 172 -14.68 -5.98 2.72
C PHE A 172 -15.11 -7.37 3.19
N ASN A 173 -16.35 -7.74 2.91
CA ASN A 173 -16.86 -9.08 3.22
C ASN A 173 -16.63 -9.99 2.01
N PHE A 174 -15.92 -11.10 2.22
CA PHE A 174 -15.62 -12.12 1.23
C PHE A 174 -16.32 -13.43 1.61
N LEU A 175 -17.21 -13.90 0.74
CA LEU A 175 -17.84 -15.21 0.88
C LEU A 175 -17.03 -16.27 0.13
N PHE A 176 -16.37 -17.16 0.87
CA PHE A 176 -15.60 -18.29 0.36
C PHE A 176 -16.52 -19.48 0.05
N PRO A 177 -16.75 -19.82 -1.22
CA PRO A 177 -17.70 -20.89 -1.55
C PRO A 177 -17.09 -22.25 -1.16
N SER A 178 -17.86 -23.06 -0.42
CA SER A 178 -17.49 -24.46 -0.20
C SER A 178 -17.71 -25.29 -1.47
N LYS A 179 -16.97 -26.40 -1.62
CA LYS A 179 -17.15 -27.36 -2.73
C LYS A 179 -18.53 -28.02 -2.63
N GLN A 180 -19.58 -27.39 -3.14
CA GLN A 180 -20.84 -28.09 -3.43
C GLN A 180 -20.83 -28.57 -4.89
N PRO A 181 -21.29 -29.80 -5.17
CA PRO A 181 -21.27 -30.39 -6.50
C PRO A 181 -22.55 -29.99 -7.25
N MET A 182 -22.62 -28.78 -7.80
CA MET A 182 -23.33 -28.46 -9.05
C MET A 182 -23.35 -26.95 -9.26
N SER A 183 -22.95 -26.53 -10.47
CA SER A 183 -23.29 -25.28 -11.18
C SER A 183 -23.69 -24.07 -10.32
N PHE A 184 -22.90 -22.99 -10.42
CA PHE A 184 -23.04 -21.66 -9.78
C PHE A 184 -22.27 -21.47 -8.46
N GLU A 185 -20.95 -21.27 -8.57
CA GLU A 185 -20.18 -20.61 -7.50
C GLU A 185 -20.46 -19.10 -7.58
N LEU A 186 -21.43 -18.61 -6.81
CA LEU A 186 -21.66 -17.16 -6.63
C LEU A 186 -20.74 -16.65 -5.51
N ILE A 187 -19.78 -15.80 -5.86
CA ILE A 187 -18.94 -15.12 -4.87
C ILE A 187 -19.52 -13.72 -4.68
N ILE A 188 -20.09 -13.47 -3.51
CA ILE A 188 -20.58 -12.15 -3.12
C ILE A 188 -19.42 -11.44 -2.39
N ALA A 189 -18.92 -10.39 -3.03
CA ALA A 189 -17.98 -9.45 -2.47
C ALA A 189 -18.72 -8.12 -2.23
N VAL A 190 -18.79 -7.67 -0.97
CA VAL A 190 -19.42 -6.39 -0.63
C VAL A 190 -18.42 -5.54 0.14
N ALA A 191 -18.01 -4.43 -0.47
CA ALA A 191 -17.33 -3.35 0.23
C ALA A 191 -18.40 -2.54 0.98
N ALA A 192 -18.29 -2.47 2.31
CA ALA A 192 -19.16 -1.62 3.12
C ALA A 192 -18.72 -0.16 2.97
N ILE A 193 -19.19 0.48 1.90
CA ILE A 193 -19.25 1.93 1.77
C ILE A 193 -20.69 2.21 1.37
N ASP A 194 -21.54 2.58 2.32
CA ASP A 194 -22.93 3.03 2.12
C ASP A 194 -23.74 2.23 1.09
N LEU A 195 -24.32 1.08 1.52
CA LEU A 195 -25.32 0.25 0.83
C LEU A 195 -25.64 0.59 -0.65
N VAL A 196 -24.70 0.33 -1.55
CA VAL A 196 -24.98 -0.01 -2.95
C VAL A 196 -24.23 -1.30 -3.21
N ILE A 197 -24.96 -2.41 -3.31
CA ILE A 197 -24.43 -3.75 -3.54
C ILE A 197 -23.68 -3.75 -4.88
N SER A 198 -22.37 -3.49 -4.85
CA SER A 198 -21.51 -3.66 -6.02
C SER A 198 -20.98 -5.10 -5.99
N GLY A 199 -21.71 -6.01 -6.61
CA GLY A 199 -21.19 -7.35 -6.88
C GLY A 199 -20.00 -7.22 -7.83
N LEU A 200 -18.80 -7.59 -7.38
CA LEU A 200 -17.63 -7.72 -8.24
C LEU A 200 -17.58 -9.12 -8.85
N THR A 201 -17.33 -9.22 -10.15
CA THR A 201 -17.08 -10.50 -10.83
C THR A 201 -15.70 -11.03 -10.45
N ILE A 202 -15.63 -12.24 -9.90
CA ILE A 202 -14.40 -12.86 -9.38
C ILE A 202 -13.98 -14.02 -10.26
N SER A 203 -12.71 -14.08 -10.64
CA SER A 203 -12.16 -15.16 -11.45
C SER A 203 -11.45 -16.20 -10.58
N LYS A 204 -11.75 -17.48 -10.81
CA LYS A 204 -11.05 -18.61 -10.17
C LYS A 204 -9.79 -18.95 -10.96
N LEU A 205 -8.61 -18.82 -10.34
CA LEU A 205 -7.38 -19.35 -10.90
C LEU A 205 -7.24 -20.81 -10.45
N SER A 206 -7.71 -21.75 -11.28
CA SER A 206 -7.52 -23.18 -11.00
C SER A 206 -6.04 -23.54 -11.13
N GLY A 207 -5.41 -23.95 -10.03
CA GLY A 207 -4.03 -24.44 -10.00
C GLY A 207 -3.80 -25.57 -11.02
N SER A 208 -2.68 -25.49 -11.73
CA SER A 208 -2.29 -26.38 -12.82
C SER A 208 -2.28 -27.85 -12.41
N LEU A 209 -3.20 -28.65 -12.95
CA LEU A 209 -3.03 -30.09 -13.04
C LEU A 209 -1.82 -30.38 -13.93
N ARG A 210 -0.77 -30.98 -13.36
CA ARG A 210 0.33 -31.61 -14.11
C ARG A 210 -0.29 -32.62 -15.09
N ARG A 211 -0.42 -32.23 -16.36
CA ARG A 211 -0.74 -33.15 -17.46
C ARG A 211 0.48 -34.04 -17.67
N THR A 212 0.46 -35.22 -17.06
CA THR A 212 1.29 -36.35 -17.48
C THR A 212 1.00 -36.63 -18.95
N VAL A 213 1.99 -36.32 -19.79
CA VAL A 213 1.98 -36.58 -21.23
C VAL A 213 1.81 -38.08 -21.46
N ARG A 214 0.61 -38.51 -21.85
CA ARG A 214 0.37 -39.84 -22.42
C ARG A 214 1.13 -39.93 -23.74
N ARG A 215 2.28 -40.61 -23.72
CA ARG A 215 3.02 -41.05 -24.93
C ARG A 215 2.08 -41.88 -25.82
N ARG A 216 1.58 -41.28 -26.91
CA ARG A 216 0.96 -42.00 -28.03
C ARG A 216 2.04 -42.84 -28.73
N ARG A 217 2.02 -44.15 -28.51
CA ARG A 217 2.77 -45.13 -29.31
C ARG A 217 2.20 -45.11 -30.73
N ARG A 218 2.97 -44.60 -31.70
CA ARG A 218 2.67 -44.71 -33.14
C ARG A 218 2.68 -46.19 -33.54
N ARG A 219 1.56 -46.66 -34.11
CA ARG A 219 1.48 -47.92 -34.87
C ARG A 219 2.43 -47.82 -36.07
N ARG A 220 3.34 -48.78 -36.22
CA ARG A 220 4.08 -49.02 -37.47
C ARG A 220 3.15 -49.73 -38.46
N ILE A 221 3.07 -49.21 -39.68
CA ILE A 221 2.47 -49.84 -40.84
C ILE A 221 3.54 -50.73 -41.49
N PRO A 222 3.23 -51.94 -41.95
CA PRO A 222 4.18 -52.80 -42.66
C PRO A 222 4.25 -52.41 -44.15
N ARG A 223 5.43 -52.53 -44.75
CA ARG A 223 5.55 -52.64 -46.21
C ARG A 223 6.64 -53.66 -46.57
N VAL A 224 6.16 -54.64 -47.36
CA VAL A 224 6.76 -55.57 -48.33
C VAL A 224 8.09 -56.22 -47.95
#